data_AF-W2UPB3-F1
#
_entry.id   AF-W2UPB3-F1
#
_cell.length_a   1.000
_cell.length_b   1.000
_cell.length_c   1.000
_cell.angle_alpha   90.00
_cell.angle_beta   90.00
_cell.angle_gamma   90.00
#
_symmetry.space_group_name_H-M   'P 1'
#
loop_
_entity.id
_entity.type
_entity.pdbx_description
1 polymer ?
#
loop_
_entity_poly.entity_id
_entity_poly.type
_entity_poly.pdbx_seq_one_letter_code
_entity_poly.pdbx_strand_id
1 'polypeptide(L)'
;MKRQLLNLLVATVIVFSCSKDDSSSGEEIPKSNLKEIESFEFLASDNEGLDTDVVASIDESEKLITATMPVGTDISNLKPSIQSSPLSKVTPSDQTRIDFTQAVEYAVTAEDETSIIYNVNIEVAKSSEAKVTSFNLLTSINSDGTDSNQIYYDIEANIDETNKTIKLTIPEGSIDSGLIPSIEFSVGATITPSPEDVLVEGVNYTVTAENGDTNTYSLLIEYTPNERKILIDLYQANLENLLNWDITSLNIAEWEGITLYDQRVTQIDLTNKNIENLIPQIGKLTQLTDLVVQNTDSALKMNSIPEEIGNLTNLRSLFLNGNNINSIPASIGNLTQLDRLALNSNRIAWLPEELGNLTNLKWLILSDNNIQFLPISVGNLTSLTELFLNNNQLQEIPEELGNLKEIKVLRLRTNKLISLNNSVIDMTQIETVDLAYNDFQQFPSQLIEMDNLKNILFDGNDLQTVPATLGDMNNLETASFYRNKLFLIPEELGNLTNLKTLNIQRNFLFGIPQPVCDLETNYGTQIIKDNRTDCY
;
A
#
# COMPACT_ATOMS: atom_id res chain seq x y z
N MET A 1 -51.17 -13.78 21.46
CA MET A 1 -52.41 -14.57 21.64
C MET A 1 -52.96 -14.21 23.03
N LYS A 2 -54.11 -13.52 23.06
CA LYS A 2 -54.67 -12.84 24.24
C LYS A 2 -55.04 -13.82 25.37
N ARG A 3 -54.65 -13.52 26.62
CA ARG A 3 -55.34 -13.99 27.82
C ARG A 3 -55.81 -12.76 28.59
N GLN A 4 -57.10 -12.47 28.47
CA GLN A 4 -57.82 -11.49 29.29
C GLN A 4 -57.98 -12.09 30.69
N LEU A 5 -57.41 -11.45 31.71
CA LEU A 5 -57.81 -11.66 33.10
C LEU A 5 -58.88 -10.62 33.44
N LEU A 6 -60.02 -11.16 33.85
CA LEU A 6 -61.27 -10.49 34.14
C LEU A 6 -61.21 -9.97 35.59
N ASN A 7 -61.03 -8.66 35.78
CA ASN A 7 -61.20 -8.03 37.09
C ASN A 7 -62.69 -7.93 37.43
N LEU A 8 -63.11 -8.70 38.44
CA LEU A 8 -64.45 -8.72 38.98
C LEU A 8 -64.58 -7.60 40.03
N LEU A 9 -65.10 -6.44 39.61
CA LEU A 9 -65.45 -5.35 40.52
C LEU A 9 -66.81 -5.65 41.17
N VAL A 10 -66.82 -6.14 42.40
CA VAL A 10 -68.04 -6.33 43.19
C VAL A 10 -68.38 -5.00 43.88
N ALA A 11 -69.18 -4.17 43.19
CA ALA A 11 -69.79 -2.99 43.79
C ALA A 11 -71.09 -3.40 44.52
N THR A 12 -70.99 -3.71 45.81
CA THR A 12 -72.16 -3.97 46.64
C THR A 12 -72.76 -2.62 47.09
N VAL A 13 -73.70 -2.10 46.30
CA VAL A 13 -74.54 -0.96 46.70
C VAL A 13 -75.67 -1.48 47.58
N ILE A 14 -75.55 -1.30 48.90
CA ILE A 14 -76.67 -1.53 49.83
C ILE A 14 -77.44 -0.21 49.94
N VAL A 15 -78.58 -0.13 49.26
CA VAL A 15 -79.53 0.98 49.39
C VAL A 15 -80.39 0.73 50.61
N PHE A 16 -80.21 1.49 51.69
CA PHE A 16 -81.12 1.46 52.84
C PHE A 16 -82.42 2.22 52.52
N SER A 17 -83.53 1.50 52.61
CA SER A 17 -84.90 2.01 52.63
C SER A 17 -85.09 2.95 53.83
N CYS A 18 -85.36 4.23 53.56
CA CYS A 18 -85.72 5.22 54.58
C CYS A 18 -87.20 5.08 54.95
N SER A 19 -87.47 4.52 56.13
CA SER A 19 -88.71 4.79 56.89
C SER A 19 -88.40 5.90 57.88
N LYS A 20 -89.16 6.99 57.81
CA LYS A 20 -89.17 8.05 58.83
C LYS A 20 -89.56 7.46 60.19
N ASP A 21 -88.74 7.71 61.20
CA ASP A 21 -89.15 8.26 62.50
C ASP A 21 -87.91 8.71 63.30
N ASP A 22 -88.08 9.78 64.07
CA ASP A 22 -87.06 10.63 64.71
C ASP A 22 -86.13 9.93 65.72
N SER A 23 -84.82 10.18 65.65
CA SER A 23 -83.99 10.63 66.80
C SER A 23 -82.54 10.89 66.38
N SER A 24 -82.01 12.05 66.77
CA SER A 24 -80.63 12.46 66.59
C SER A 24 -79.67 11.81 67.59
N SER A 25 -78.68 11.06 67.09
CA SER A 25 -77.33 10.98 67.67
C SER A 25 -76.36 10.70 66.53
N GLY A 26 -75.48 11.65 66.22
CA GLY A 26 -74.45 11.47 65.21
C GLY A 26 -73.40 10.49 65.70
N GLU A 27 -73.34 9.32 65.06
CA GLU A 27 -72.12 8.50 65.06
C GLU A 27 -71.25 8.99 63.89
N GLU A 28 -70.11 9.58 64.21
CA GLU A 28 -69.06 9.83 63.22
C GLU A 28 -68.61 8.48 62.64
N ILE A 29 -68.61 8.37 61.30
CA ILE A 29 -68.02 7.24 60.60
C ILE A 29 -66.52 7.23 60.95
N PRO A 30 -65.94 6.13 61.48
CA PRO A 30 -64.53 6.10 61.84
C PRO A 30 -63.67 6.27 60.58
N LYS A 31 -62.81 7.29 60.60
CA LYS A 31 -61.86 7.60 59.53
C LYS A 31 -60.86 6.46 59.38
N SER A 32 -60.52 6.11 58.13
CA SER A 32 -59.52 5.08 57.82
C SER A 32 -58.14 5.45 58.39
N ASN A 33 -57.41 4.44 58.90
CA ASN A 33 -56.03 4.57 59.39
C ASN A 33 -55.00 3.84 58.49
N LEU A 34 -55.42 3.33 57.33
CA LEU A 34 -54.55 2.61 56.37
C LEU A 34 -53.59 3.57 55.65
N LYS A 35 -52.33 3.18 55.50
CA LYS A 35 -51.23 4.04 54.99
C LYS A 35 -50.22 3.28 54.13
N GLU A 36 -50.65 2.20 53.51
CA GLU A 36 -49.76 1.33 52.74
C GLU A 36 -49.59 1.89 51.32
N ILE A 37 -48.38 1.78 50.77
CA ILE A 37 -48.17 1.89 49.32
C ILE A 37 -48.34 0.48 48.76
N GLU A 38 -49.38 0.28 47.95
CA GLU A 38 -49.73 -1.01 47.35
C GLU A 38 -48.92 -1.29 46.08
N SER A 39 -48.58 -0.24 45.31
CA SER A 39 -47.64 -0.33 44.19
C SER A 39 -46.90 0.99 43.98
N PHE A 40 -45.66 0.87 43.51
CA PHE A 40 -44.81 1.99 43.12
C PHE A 40 -44.11 1.60 41.83
N GLU A 41 -44.47 2.24 40.73
CA GLU A 41 -44.03 1.87 39.39
C GLU A 41 -43.52 3.08 38.62
N PHE A 42 -42.61 2.87 37.68
CA PHE A 42 -42.21 3.88 36.70
C PHE A 42 -42.65 3.39 35.33
N LEU A 43 -43.70 4.00 34.80
CA LEU A 43 -44.27 3.61 33.53
C LEU A 43 -43.39 4.11 32.38
N ALA A 44 -43.16 3.26 31.39
CA ALA A 44 -42.42 3.61 30.18
C ALA A 44 -43.11 4.72 29.38
N SER A 45 -44.44 4.82 29.46
CA SER A 45 -45.20 5.91 28.83
C SER A 45 -44.95 7.29 29.44
N ASP A 46 -44.49 7.36 30.70
CA ASP A 46 -44.33 8.61 31.45
C ASP A 46 -42.86 9.03 31.62
N ASN A 47 -41.92 8.11 31.38
CA ASN A 47 -40.49 8.28 31.64
C ASN A 47 -39.67 7.98 30.39
N GLU A 48 -39.02 9.02 29.84
CA GLU A 48 -38.12 8.86 28.71
C GLU A 48 -36.91 8.00 29.09
N GLY A 49 -36.51 7.08 28.21
CA GLY A 49 -35.40 6.15 28.45
C GLY A 49 -35.82 4.78 29.02
N LEU A 50 -37.10 4.56 29.31
CA LEU A 50 -37.62 3.24 29.68
C LEU A 50 -38.31 2.55 28.49
N ASP A 51 -37.84 1.35 28.12
CA ASP A 51 -38.50 0.51 27.10
C ASP A 51 -39.68 -0.30 27.66
N THR A 52 -39.65 -0.54 28.98
CA THR A 52 -40.68 -1.30 29.72
C THR A 52 -40.90 -0.68 31.09
N ASP A 53 -42.09 -0.86 31.65
CA ASP A 53 -42.41 -0.40 33.00
C ASP A 53 -41.47 -1.03 34.05
N VAL A 54 -41.01 -0.22 35.00
CA VAL A 54 -40.15 -0.66 36.11
C VAL A 54 -40.97 -0.69 37.39
N VAL A 55 -41.17 -1.88 37.95
CA VAL A 55 -41.90 -2.06 39.21
C VAL A 55 -40.90 -2.04 40.37
N ALA A 56 -41.12 -1.15 41.33
CA ALA A 56 -40.29 -1.06 42.53
C ALA A 56 -40.65 -2.16 43.54
N SER A 57 -39.65 -2.63 44.28
CA SER A 57 -39.83 -3.51 45.43
C SER A 57 -40.19 -2.69 46.65
N ILE A 58 -41.20 -3.12 47.41
CA ILE A 58 -41.67 -2.46 48.63
C ILE A 58 -41.37 -3.37 49.83
N ASP A 59 -40.49 -2.92 50.71
CA ASP A 59 -40.29 -3.50 52.04
C ASP A 59 -41.18 -2.78 53.05
N GLU A 60 -42.28 -3.43 53.38
CA GLU A 60 -43.30 -2.86 54.26
C GLU A 60 -42.87 -2.80 55.73
N SER A 61 -41.86 -3.59 56.14
CA SER A 61 -41.35 -3.58 57.52
C SER A 61 -40.38 -2.43 57.76
N GLU A 62 -39.53 -2.13 56.78
CA GLU A 62 -38.54 -1.04 56.83
C GLU A 62 -39.07 0.26 56.22
N LYS A 63 -40.26 0.23 55.61
CA LYS A 63 -40.84 1.35 54.84
C LYS A 63 -39.85 1.85 53.79
N LEU A 64 -39.27 0.91 53.06
CA LEU A 64 -38.26 1.17 52.04
C LEU A 64 -38.79 0.72 50.68
N ILE A 65 -38.66 1.58 49.68
CA ILE A 65 -39.00 1.27 48.29
C ILE A 65 -37.72 1.35 47.49
N THR A 66 -37.41 0.30 46.73
CA THR A 66 -36.22 0.22 45.88
C THR A 66 -36.58 -0.12 44.45
N ALA A 67 -35.94 0.55 43.50
CA ALA A 67 -36.00 0.15 42.10
C ALA A 67 -34.64 0.33 41.44
N THR A 68 -34.36 -0.52 40.46
CA THR A 68 -33.18 -0.41 39.62
C THR A 68 -33.62 -0.06 38.20
N MET A 69 -33.25 1.14 37.76
CA MET A 69 -33.53 1.62 36.41
C MET A 69 -32.56 0.99 35.40
N PRO A 70 -32.97 0.79 34.14
CA PRO A 70 -32.06 0.37 33.07
C PRO A 70 -30.84 1.29 32.93
N VAL A 71 -29.72 0.74 32.45
CA VAL A 71 -28.47 1.47 32.20
C VAL A 71 -28.74 2.73 31.37
N GLY A 72 -28.22 3.88 31.81
CA GLY A 72 -28.37 5.16 31.10
C GLY A 72 -29.66 5.93 31.36
N THR A 73 -30.57 5.42 32.19
CA THR A 73 -31.80 6.15 32.58
C THR A 73 -31.46 7.40 33.41
N ASP A 74 -32.03 8.55 33.05
CA ASP A 74 -31.92 9.79 33.83
C ASP A 74 -32.89 9.75 35.03
N ILE A 75 -32.34 9.51 36.23
CA ILE A 75 -33.13 9.42 37.47
C ILE A 75 -33.40 10.79 38.11
N SER A 76 -32.91 11.88 37.53
CA SER A 76 -33.14 13.24 38.07
C SER A 76 -34.53 13.81 37.74
N ASN A 77 -35.31 13.11 36.92
CA ASN A 77 -36.55 13.64 36.37
C ASN A 77 -37.63 12.56 36.12
N LEU A 78 -37.81 11.65 37.06
CA LEU A 78 -38.76 10.53 36.92
C LEU A 78 -40.14 10.88 37.48
N LYS A 79 -41.17 10.30 36.87
CA LYS A 79 -42.57 10.37 37.30
C LYS A 79 -43.03 8.98 37.75
N PRO A 80 -43.22 8.74 39.05
CA PRO A 80 -43.73 7.46 39.55
C PRO A 80 -45.26 7.38 39.45
N SER A 81 -45.78 6.19 39.19
CA SER A 81 -47.19 5.83 39.32
C SER A 81 -47.36 5.09 40.65
N ILE A 82 -48.15 5.65 41.56
CA ILE A 82 -48.25 5.16 42.94
C ILE A 82 -49.71 4.78 43.22
N GLN A 83 -49.94 3.56 43.70
CA GLN A 83 -51.23 3.17 44.28
C GLN A 83 -51.05 3.02 45.79
N SER A 84 -51.87 3.70 46.57
CA SER A 84 -51.87 3.65 48.03
C SER A 84 -53.23 3.25 48.56
N SER A 85 -53.29 2.91 49.85
CA SER A 85 -54.53 2.50 50.51
C SER A 85 -55.70 3.46 50.26
N PRO A 86 -56.96 2.97 50.19
CA PRO A 86 -58.12 3.82 49.96
C PRO A 86 -58.22 4.99 50.94
N LEU A 87 -58.55 6.18 50.42
CA LEU A 87 -58.70 7.44 51.16
C LEU A 87 -57.40 8.00 51.78
N SER A 88 -56.23 7.38 51.51
CA SER A 88 -54.94 7.95 51.87
C SER A 88 -54.47 9.01 50.85
N LYS A 89 -53.58 9.90 51.29
CA LYS A 89 -52.91 10.89 50.44
C LYS A 89 -51.41 10.68 50.48
N VAL A 90 -50.78 10.60 49.31
CA VAL A 90 -49.33 10.47 49.14
C VAL A 90 -48.71 11.83 48.82
N THR A 91 -47.59 12.16 49.47
CA THR A 91 -46.80 13.38 49.21
C THR A 91 -45.31 13.02 49.16
N PRO A 92 -44.56 13.30 48.08
CA PRO A 92 -44.98 13.93 46.82
C PRO A 92 -46.06 13.15 46.05
N SER A 93 -46.80 13.82 45.16
CA SER A 93 -47.81 13.16 44.32
C SER A 93 -47.15 12.45 43.14
N ASP A 94 -47.70 11.29 42.78
CA ASP A 94 -47.44 10.52 41.56
C ASP A 94 -47.51 11.31 40.24
N GLN A 95 -48.18 12.46 40.21
CA GLN A 95 -48.25 13.30 39.01
C GLN A 95 -47.05 14.23 38.83
N THR A 96 -46.16 14.31 39.82
CA THR A 96 -45.00 15.21 39.79
C THR A 96 -43.74 14.48 39.32
N ARG A 97 -42.91 15.17 38.53
CA ARG A 97 -41.55 14.70 38.24
C ARG A 97 -40.65 15.00 39.43
N ILE A 98 -39.85 14.02 39.82
CA ILE A 98 -39.04 14.02 41.02
C ILE A 98 -37.61 13.63 40.67
N ASP A 99 -36.67 14.29 41.33
CA ASP A 99 -35.26 13.97 41.29
C ASP A 99 -34.95 12.86 42.32
N PHE A 100 -34.61 11.68 41.84
CA PHE A 100 -34.23 10.53 42.65
C PHE A 100 -32.71 10.29 42.67
N THR A 101 -31.89 11.29 42.32
CA THR A 101 -30.42 11.20 42.49
C THR A 101 -30.01 11.07 43.96
N GLN A 102 -30.92 11.36 44.88
CA GLN A 102 -30.84 11.06 46.31
C GLN A 102 -32.14 10.36 46.77
N ALA A 103 -32.10 9.75 47.95
CA ALA A 103 -33.28 9.16 48.56
C ALA A 103 -34.40 10.19 48.73
N VAL A 104 -35.63 9.81 48.36
CA VAL A 104 -36.82 10.68 48.46
C VAL A 104 -37.81 10.11 49.47
N GLU A 105 -38.24 10.95 50.41
CA GLU A 105 -39.26 10.57 51.39
C GLU A 105 -40.67 10.77 50.82
N TYR A 106 -41.49 9.72 50.87
CA TYR A 106 -42.90 9.74 50.53
C TYR A 106 -43.75 9.57 51.79
N ALA A 107 -44.49 10.61 52.17
CA ALA A 107 -45.44 10.55 53.27
C ALA A 107 -46.80 10.03 52.79
N VAL A 108 -47.31 8.98 53.43
CA VAL A 108 -48.68 8.48 53.24
C VAL A 108 -49.53 8.87 54.44
N THR A 109 -50.45 9.81 54.23
CA THR A 109 -51.36 10.34 55.26
C THR A 109 -52.72 9.66 55.13
N ALA A 110 -53.17 8.99 56.19
CA ALA A 110 -54.49 8.38 56.25
C ALA A 110 -55.60 9.43 56.46
N GLU A 111 -56.86 9.01 56.36
CA GLU A 111 -58.03 9.88 56.56
C GLU A 111 -58.10 10.43 58.00
N ASP A 112 -57.58 9.67 58.98
CA ASP A 112 -57.42 10.07 60.39
C ASP A 112 -56.28 11.08 60.66
N GLU A 113 -55.67 11.62 59.60
CA GLU A 113 -54.58 12.63 59.60
C GLU A 113 -53.23 12.11 60.11
N THR A 114 -53.11 10.84 60.46
CA THR A 114 -51.82 10.26 60.85
C THR A 114 -51.02 9.82 59.61
N SER A 115 -49.69 9.95 59.65
CA SER A 115 -48.82 9.68 58.48
C SER A 115 -47.73 8.64 58.78
N ILE A 116 -47.27 7.95 57.74
CA ILE A 116 -46.04 7.17 57.74
C ILE A 116 -45.14 7.60 56.58
N ILE A 117 -43.82 7.43 56.72
CA ILE A 117 -42.84 7.82 55.70
C ILE A 117 -42.27 6.54 55.08
N TYR A 118 -42.28 6.50 53.75
CA TYR A 118 -41.51 5.57 52.95
C TYR A 118 -40.27 6.26 52.40
N ASN A 119 -39.10 5.64 52.56
CA ASN A 119 -37.88 6.07 51.88
C ASN A 119 -37.81 5.40 50.52
N VAL A 120 -37.68 6.18 49.45
CA VAL A 120 -37.58 5.68 48.07
C VAL A 120 -36.16 5.87 47.58
N ASN A 121 -35.48 4.74 47.30
CA ASN A 121 -34.12 4.71 46.79
C ASN A 121 -34.14 4.14 45.37
N ILE A 122 -33.76 4.96 44.40
CA ILE A 122 -33.67 4.55 43.00
C ILE A 122 -32.20 4.50 42.61
N GLU A 123 -31.79 3.38 42.03
CA GLU A 123 -30.45 3.22 41.49
C GLU A 123 -30.54 2.94 39.99
N VAL A 124 -29.46 3.21 39.25
CA VAL A 124 -29.33 2.83 37.84
C VAL A 124 -28.51 1.55 37.77
N ALA A 125 -28.94 0.59 36.96
CA ALA A 125 -28.20 -0.63 36.69
C ALA A 125 -26.81 -0.26 36.17
N LYS A 126 -25.78 -0.92 36.69
CA LYS A 126 -24.41 -0.76 36.24
C LYS A 126 -24.22 -1.48 34.91
N SER A 127 -23.54 -0.84 33.96
CA SER A 127 -23.23 -1.46 32.67
C SER A 127 -22.39 -2.73 32.85
N SER A 128 -22.66 -3.75 32.03
CA SER A 128 -21.85 -4.97 31.89
C SER A 128 -20.91 -4.92 30.67
N GLU A 129 -20.92 -3.82 29.93
CA GLU A 129 -20.09 -3.68 28.73
C GLU A 129 -18.63 -3.43 29.10
N ALA A 130 -17.77 -4.39 28.77
CA ALA A 130 -16.32 -4.32 28.97
C ALA A 130 -15.59 -4.58 27.63
N LYS A 131 -15.56 -3.60 26.73
CA LYS A 131 -14.94 -3.74 25.40
C LYS A 131 -13.91 -2.66 25.15
N VAL A 132 -12.88 -3.00 24.36
CA VAL A 132 -12.02 -2.01 23.71
C VAL A 132 -12.71 -1.67 22.39
N THR A 133 -12.98 -0.38 22.17
CA THR A 133 -13.70 0.09 20.97
C THR A 133 -12.76 0.70 19.94
N SER A 134 -11.59 1.15 20.37
CA SER A 134 -10.54 1.68 19.49
C SER A 134 -9.18 1.51 20.16
N PHE A 135 -8.14 1.22 19.37
CA PHE A 135 -6.77 1.14 19.84
C PHE A 135 -5.84 1.64 18.73
N ASN A 136 -5.32 2.85 18.90
CA ASN A 136 -4.56 3.54 17.87
C ASN A 136 -3.20 4.01 18.40
N LEU A 137 -2.21 4.10 17.52
CA LEU A 137 -1.02 4.92 17.74
C LEU A 137 -1.13 6.17 16.90
N LEU A 138 -1.19 7.32 17.55
CA LEU A 138 -1.32 8.61 16.88
C LEU A 138 0.05 9.27 16.77
N THR A 139 0.39 9.76 15.59
CA THR A 139 1.62 10.54 15.32
C THR A 139 1.68 11.81 16.15
N SER A 140 0.54 12.44 16.45
CA SER A 140 0.44 13.62 17.32
C SER A 140 0.91 13.37 18.76
N ILE A 141 0.99 12.11 19.19
CA ILE A 141 1.46 11.68 20.51
C ILE A 141 2.87 11.10 20.41
N ASN A 142 3.14 10.32 19.37
CA ASN A 142 4.28 9.42 19.29
C ASN A 142 5.42 9.92 18.39
N SER A 143 5.29 11.11 17.81
CA SER A 143 6.20 11.58 16.77
C SER A 143 6.45 13.08 16.89
N ASP A 144 7.72 13.45 17.09
CA ASP A 144 8.19 14.84 17.09
C ASP A 144 9.27 15.10 16.04
N GLY A 145 9.63 14.06 15.26
CA GLY A 145 10.61 14.12 14.18
C GLY A 145 12.06 13.99 14.65
N THR A 146 12.30 13.89 15.96
CA THR A 146 13.66 13.87 16.53
C THR A 146 14.32 12.50 16.49
N ASP A 147 13.52 11.43 16.37
CA ASP A 147 14.00 10.05 16.29
C ASP A 147 13.58 9.40 14.95
N SER A 148 14.53 8.70 14.32
CA SER A 148 14.30 7.93 13.10
C SER A 148 13.39 6.71 13.30
N ASN A 149 13.26 6.21 14.53
CA ASN A 149 12.45 5.04 14.86
C ASN A 149 10.97 5.36 15.11
N GLN A 150 10.61 6.62 15.34
CA GLN A 150 9.21 7.02 15.56
C GLN A 150 8.33 6.69 14.35
N ILE A 151 7.06 6.41 14.63
CA ILE A 151 6.03 6.25 13.60
C ILE A 151 5.87 7.56 12.82
N TYR A 152 5.44 7.49 11.56
CA TYR A 152 5.24 8.68 10.73
C TYR A 152 3.86 8.77 10.08
N TYR A 153 2.99 7.81 10.43
CA TYR A 153 1.56 7.78 10.09
C TYR A 153 0.80 7.14 11.27
N ASP A 154 -0.48 7.44 11.37
CA ASP A 154 -1.33 6.89 12.43
C ASP A 154 -1.58 5.40 12.17
N ILE A 155 -1.45 4.58 13.22
CA ILE A 155 -1.59 3.13 13.12
C ILE A 155 -2.84 2.72 13.89
N GLU A 156 -3.81 2.15 13.17
CA GLU A 156 -5.02 1.57 13.74
C GLU A 156 -4.80 0.07 13.98
N ALA A 157 -5.08 -0.39 15.21
CA ALA A 157 -5.02 -1.81 15.52
C ALA A 157 -6.27 -2.54 15.04
N ASN A 158 -6.12 -3.80 14.65
CA ASN A 158 -7.25 -4.69 14.39
C ASN A 158 -7.69 -5.34 15.71
N ILE A 159 -8.91 -5.06 16.15
CA ILE A 159 -9.51 -5.61 17.37
C ILE A 159 -10.41 -6.80 17.01
N ASP A 160 -10.05 -7.99 17.49
CA ASP A 160 -10.86 -9.19 17.36
C ASP A 160 -11.65 -9.43 18.66
N GLU A 161 -12.94 -9.10 18.62
CA GLU A 161 -13.85 -9.27 19.75
C GLU A 161 -14.16 -10.74 20.10
N THR A 162 -13.96 -11.67 19.17
CA THR A 162 -14.20 -13.11 19.39
C THR A 162 -13.03 -13.73 20.14
N ASN A 163 -11.81 -13.43 19.69
CA ASN A 163 -10.59 -13.97 20.27
C ASN A 163 -10.00 -13.09 21.38
N LYS A 164 -10.56 -11.89 21.59
CA LYS A 164 -10.05 -10.88 22.52
C LYS A 164 -8.58 -10.58 22.26
N THR A 165 -8.27 -10.18 21.03
CA THR A 165 -6.91 -9.78 20.64
C THR A 165 -6.90 -8.39 20.03
N ILE A 166 -5.86 -7.63 20.34
CA ILE A 166 -5.55 -6.35 19.70
C ILE A 166 -4.28 -6.59 18.87
N LYS A 167 -4.41 -6.54 17.55
CA LYS A 167 -3.30 -6.77 16.64
C LYS A 167 -2.79 -5.46 16.06
N LEU A 168 -1.53 -5.15 16.33
CA LEU A 168 -0.87 -3.93 15.91
C LEU A 168 0.27 -4.26 14.94
N THR A 169 0.35 -3.53 13.83
CA THR A 169 1.45 -3.67 12.87
C THR A 169 2.26 -2.38 12.86
N ILE A 170 3.50 -2.42 13.35
CA ILE A 170 4.35 -1.22 13.53
C ILE A 170 5.70 -1.35 12.82
N PRO A 171 6.40 -0.25 12.52
CA PRO A 171 7.77 -0.31 12.02
C PRO A 171 8.75 -0.90 13.04
N GLU A 172 9.76 -1.63 12.55
CA GLU A 172 10.86 -2.19 13.35
C GLU A 172 11.56 -1.06 14.13
N GLY A 173 11.82 -1.29 15.42
CA GLY A 173 12.44 -0.32 16.32
C GLY A 173 11.49 0.76 16.88
N SER A 174 10.26 0.89 16.38
CA SER A 174 9.34 1.92 16.88
C SER A 174 8.92 1.72 18.33
N ILE A 175 8.91 0.48 18.83
CA ILE A 175 8.59 0.25 20.25
C ILE A 175 9.65 0.85 21.20
N ASP A 176 10.90 0.94 20.75
CA ASP A 176 12.01 1.47 21.54
C ASP A 176 11.91 2.99 21.74
N SER A 177 11.07 3.68 20.95
CA SER A 177 10.79 5.11 21.13
C SER A 177 9.72 5.39 22.19
N GLY A 178 9.21 4.37 22.89
CA GLY A 178 8.26 4.51 23.99
C GLY A 178 6.86 4.91 23.53
N LEU A 179 6.26 4.10 22.67
CA LEU A 179 4.94 4.37 22.09
C LEU A 179 3.84 4.44 23.17
N ILE A 180 2.92 5.40 23.07
CA ILE A 180 1.75 5.56 23.93
C ILE A 180 0.47 5.36 23.08
N PRO A 181 -0.39 4.39 23.42
CA PRO A 181 -1.61 4.12 22.67
C PRO A 181 -2.75 5.08 23.04
N SER A 182 -3.53 5.48 22.04
CA SER A 182 -4.84 6.11 22.24
C SER A 182 -5.90 5.00 22.26
N ILE A 183 -6.46 4.72 23.44
CA ILE A 183 -7.42 3.63 23.63
C ILE A 183 -8.79 4.19 23.97
N GLU A 184 -9.81 3.78 23.21
CA GLU A 184 -11.21 3.97 23.58
C GLU A 184 -11.81 2.63 24.01
N PHE A 185 -12.70 2.69 25.00
CA PHE A 185 -13.34 1.51 25.59
C PHE A 185 -14.75 1.86 26.08
N SER A 186 -15.50 0.85 26.49
CA SER A 186 -16.89 0.99 26.95
C SER A 186 -17.08 2.14 27.96
N VAL A 187 -18.11 2.96 27.75
CA VAL A 187 -18.44 4.10 28.62
C VAL A 187 -18.65 3.64 30.06
N GLY A 188 -18.05 4.35 31.03
CA GLY A 188 -18.13 4.03 32.45
C GLY A 188 -17.21 2.90 32.93
N ALA A 189 -16.60 2.14 32.01
CA ALA A 189 -15.62 1.12 32.34
C ALA A 189 -14.26 1.72 32.75
N THR A 190 -13.37 0.88 33.26
CA THR A 190 -11.95 1.20 33.45
C THR A 190 -11.09 0.23 32.64
N ILE A 191 -9.87 0.62 32.30
CA ILE A 191 -8.91 -0.24 31.59
C ILE A 191 -7.58 -0.30 32.34
N THR A 192 -6.92 -1.46 32.31
CA THR A 192 -5.57 -1.65 32.86
C THR A 192 -4.74 -2.48 31.89
N PRO A 193 -3.51 -2.05 31.50
CA PRO A 193 -2.83 -0.80 31.87
C PRO A 193 -3.55 0.48 31.47
N SER A 194 -3.11 1.62 32.02
CA SER A 194 -3.67 2.93 31.69
C SER A 194 -3.43 3.27 30.22
N PRO A 195 -4.33 3.99 29.52
CA PRO A 195 -4.07 4.47 28.16
C PRO A 195 -2.86 5.41 28.05
N GLU A 196 -2.47 6.05 29.15
CA GLU A 196 -1.30 6.94 29.20
C GLU A 196 0.03 6.18 29.39
N ASP A 197 -0.02 4.87 29.67
CA ASP A 197 1.16 4.06 29.88
C ASP A 197 1.86 3.75 28.54
N VAL A 198 3.19 3.63 28.59
CA VAL A 198 3.98 3.17 27.44
C VAL A 198 3.54 1.76 27.07
N LEU A 199 3.35 1.54 25.77
CA LEU A 199 3.06 0.26 25.15
C LEU A 199 4.19 -0.73 25.46
N VAL A 200 3.83 -1.87 26.02
CA VAL A 200 4.78 -2.96 26.31
C VAL A 200 4.31 -4.22 25.61
N GLU A 201 5.19 -4.82 24.83
CA GLU A 201 4.91 -6.06 24.09
C GLU A 201 4.53 -7.19 25.05
N GLY A 202 3.49 -7.95 24.69
CA GLY A 202 3.00 -9.09 25.49
C GLY A 202 2.17 -8.71 26.72
N VAL A 203 1.90 -7.42 26.95
CA VAL A 203 0.97 -6.99 28.00
C VAL A 203 -0.47 -7.10 27.53
N ASN A 204 -1.33 -7.61 28.41
CA ASN A 204 -2.76 -7.71 28.16
C ASN A 204 -3.48 -6.47 28.69
N TYR A 205 -4.51 -6.01 27.97
CA TYR A 205 -5.39 -4.93 28.38
C TYR A 205 -6.69 -5.49 28.94
N THR A 206 -6.99 -5.24 30.20
CA THR A 206 -8.23 -5.70 30.84
C THR A 206 -9.19 -4.53 31.01
N VAL A 207 -10.34 -4.60 30.35
CA VAL A 207 -11.45 -3.67 30.54
C VAL A 207 -12.36 -4.23 31.64
N THR A 208 -12.70 -3.41 32.63
CA THR A 208 -13.60 -3.75 33.74
C THR A 208 -14.82 -2.84 33.68
N ALA A 209 -15.99 -3.42 33.41
CA ALA A 209 -17.27 -2.74 33.37
C ALA A 209 -17.69 -2.24 34.76
N GLU A 210 -18.70 -1.36 34.81
CA GLU A 210 -19.19 -0.78 36.08
C GLU A 210 -19.71 -1.86 37.05
N ASN A 211 -20.33 -2.91 36.52
CA ASN A 211 -20.83 -4.04 37.32
C ASN A 211 -19.72 -5.00 37.80
N GLY A 212 -18.47 -4.81 37.36
CA GLY A 212 -17.32 -5.63 37.70
C GLY A 212 -16.98 -6.74 36.69
N ASP A 213 -17.78 -6.93 35.64
CA ASP A 213 -17.45 -7.87 34.56
C ASP A 213 -16.19 -7.42 33.83
N THR A 214 -15.35 -8.37 33.43
CA THR A 214 -14.07 -8.08 32.77
C THR A 214 -13.93 -8.79 31.44
N ASN A 215 -13.22 -8.14 30.51
CA ASN A 215 -12.66 -8.79 29.33
C ASN A 215 -11.18 -8.41 29.21
N THR A 216 -10.35 -9.40 28.96
CA THR A 216 -8.90 -9.22 28.80
C THR A 216 -8.51 -9.45 27.35
N TYR A 217 -7.87 -8.46 26.76
CA TYR A 217 -7.39 -8.45 25.38
C TYR A 217 -5.89 -8.68 25.35
N SER A 218 -5.43 -9.64 24.55
CA SER A 218 -3.99 -9.86 24.33
C SER A 218 -3.47 -8.98 23.20
N LEU A 219 -2.41 -8.22 23.47
CA LEU A 219 -1.70 -7.42 22.47
C LEU A 219 -0.77 -8.31 21.65
N LEU A 220 -0.93 -8.27 20.33
CA LEU A 220 -0.09 -8.95 19.35
C LEU A 220 0.58 -7.90 18.46
N ILE A 221 1.90 -7.84 18.47
CA ILE A 221 2.68 -6.90 17.64
C ILE A 221 3.30 -7.65 16.46
N GLU A 222 3.10 -7.11 15.26
CA GLU A 222 3.81 -7.51 14.05
C GLU A 222 4.69 -6.37 13.57
N TYR A 223 5.93 -6.69 13.18
CA TYR A 223 6.89 -5.70 12.72
C TYR A 223 6.96 -5.62 11.20
N THR A 224 7.07 -4.38 10.70
CA THR A 224 7.32 -4.06 9.29
C THR A 224 8.67 -3.36 9.13
N PRO A 225 9.28 -3.35 7.93
CA PRO A 225 10.48 -2.56 7.69
C PRO A 225 10.26 -1.08 8.03
N ASN A 226 11.20 -0.48 8.75
CA ASN A 226 11.18 0.95 9.02
C ASN A 226 11.71 1.74 7.81
N GLU A 227 10.81 2.00 6.85
CA GLU A 227 11.15 2.61 5.55
C GLU A 227 11.70 4.04 5.71
N ARG A 228 11.11 4.85 6.61
CA ARG A 228 11.62 6.19 6.92
C ARG A 228 13.05 6.12 7.44
N LYS A 229 13.34 5.23 8.39
CA LYS A 229 14.70 5.04 8.88
C LYS A 229 15.66 4.63 7.78
N ILE A 230 15.28 3.69 6.91
CA ILE A 230 16.13 3.25 5.79
C ILE A 230 16.47 4.43 4.87
N LEU A 231 15.50 5.30 4.57
CA LEU A 231 15.74 6.50 3.76
C LEU A 231 16.66 7.50 4.49
N ILE A 232 16.49 7.72 5.80
CA ILE A 232 17.40 8.56 6.60
C ILE A 232 18.82 7.98 6.59
N ASP A 233 18.96 6.67 6.78
CA ASP A 233 20.25 5.99 6.76
C ASP A 233 20.90 6.11 5.37
N LEU A 234 20.13 6.06 4.27
CA LEU A 234 20.60 6.30 2.91
C LEU A 234 21.10 7.74 2.73
N TYR A 235 20.34 8.71 3.22
CA TYR A 235 20.73 10.12 3.21
C TYR A 235 22.05 10.33 3.96
N GLN A 236 22.17 9.77 5.16
CA GLN A 236 23.35 9.90 6.01
C GLN A 236 24.58 9.15 5.47
N ALA A 237 24.38 8.05 4.75
CA ALA A 237 25.44 7.31 4.09
C ALA A 237 26.09 8.08 2.91
N ASN A 238 25.46 9.17 2.45
CA ASN A 238 25.88 9.97 1.31
C ASN A 238 25.96 11.45 1.71
N LEU A 239 27.01 11.86 2.44
CA LEU A 239 27.06 13.20 3.07
C LEU A 239 27.01 14.40 2.10
N GLU A 240 27.42 14.20 0.85
CA GLU A 240 27.40 15.21 -0.23
C GLU A 240 26.24 14.99 -1.22
N ASN A 241 25.19 14.27 -0.79
CA ASN A 241 24.00 14.04 -1.60
C ASN A 241 23.26 15.36 -1.90
N LEU A 242 22.42 15.32 -2.94
CA LEU A 242 21.56 16.44 -3.36
C LEU A 242 20.07 16.12 -3.21
N LEU A 243 19.72 15.24 -2.26
CA LEU A 243 18.36 14.73 -2.06
C LEU A 243 17.38 15.82 -1.62
N ASN A 244 17.88 16.90 -1.01
CA ASN A 244 17.07 18.00 -0.48
C ASN A 244 15.98 17.56 0.52
N TRP A 245 16.13 16.38 1.12
CA TRP A 245 15.16 15.87 2.09
C TRP A 245 15.27 16.62 3.41
N ASP A 246 14.13 17.10 3.90
CA ASP A 246 14.01 17.52 5.30
C ASP A 246 13.84 16.26 6.17
N ILE A 247 14.96 15.73 6.66
CA ILE A 247 14.98 14.54 7.50
C ILE A 247 14.32 14.74 8.87
N THR A 248 14.00 15.99 9.25
CA THR A 248 13.22 16.27 10.46
C THR A 248 11.71 16.15 10.22
N SER A 249 11.27 16.25 8.95
CA SER A 249 9.89 15.97 8.58
C SER A 249 9.57 14.48 8.75
N LEU A 250 8.37 14.21 9.27
CA LEU A 250 7.82 12.85 9.37
C LEU A 250 7.24 12.40 8.02
N ASN A 251 6.72 13.35 7.23
CA ASN A 251 6.03 13.04 5.99
C ASN A 251 7.02 12.73 4.86
N ILE A 252 7.46 11.47 4.75
CA ILE A 252 8.37 11.03 3.68
C ILE A 252 7.74 11.12 2.28
N ALA A 253 6.42 11.33 2.16
CA ALA A 253 5.77 11.55 0.87
C ALA A 253 6.14 12.91 0.25
N GLU A 254 6.64 13.86 1.04
CA GLU A 254 7.15 15.15 0.57
C GLU A 254 8.61 15.09 0.13
N TRP A 255 9.31 13.98 0.40
CA TRP A 255 10.70 13.83 0.06
C TRP A 255 10.87 13.66 -1.45
N GLU A 256 11.70 14.52 -2.04
CA GLU A 256 11.92 14.53 -3.48
C GLU A 256 12.31 13.14 -3.99
N GLY A 257 11.59 12.65 -4.99
CA GLY A 257 11.84 11.34 -5.61
C GLY A 257 11.22 10.14 -4.89
N ILE A 258 10.53 10.33 -3.75
CA ILE A 258 9.82 9.24 -3.05
C ILE A 258 8.36 9.20 -3.48
N THR A 259 7.86 8.01 -3.85
CA THR A 259 6.43 7.77 -4.11
C THR A 259 5.91 6.67 -3.22
N LEU A 260 4.76 6.92 -2.58
CA LEU A 260 4.07 5.97 -1.73
C LEU A 260 2.81 5.42 -2.41
N TYR A 261 2.50 4.15 -2.16
CA TYR A 261 1.18 3.57 -2.38
C TYR A 261 0.78 2.85 -1.09
N ASP A 262 -0.43 3.15 -0.60
CA ASP A 262 -0.92 2.62 0.67
C ASP A 262 0.11 2.79 1.81
N GLN A 263 0.69 4.00 1.90
CA GLN A 263 1.69 4.39 2.91
C GLN A 263 3.02 3.62 2.84
N ARG A 264 3.26 2.83 1.78
CA ARG A 264 4.50 2.08 1.56
C ARG A 264 5.29 2.65 0.39
N VAL A 265 6.61 2.70 0.52
CA VAL A 265 7.51 3.18 -0.55
C VAL A 265 7.47 2.22 -1.73
N THR A 266 7.03 2.73 -2.89
CA THR A 266 6.91 1.95 -4.13
C THR A 266 7.83 2.45 -5.23
N GLN A 267 8.20 3.73 -5.24
CA GLN A 267 9.17 4.27 -6.19
C GLN A 267 10.18 5.18 -5.50
N ILE A 268 11.44 5.07 -5.93
CA ILE A 268 12.54 5.90 -5.50
C ILE A 268 13.28 6.42 -6.74
N ASP A 269 13.31 7.74 -6.91
CA ASP A 269 14.09 8.43 -7.93
C ASP A 269 15.18 9.33 -7.34
N LEU A 270 16.42 8.88 -7.49
CA LEU A 270 17.64 9.53 -7.02
C LEU A 270 18.47 10.06 -8.21
N THR A 271 17.81 10.41 -9.32
CA THR A 271 18.47 10.95 -10.50
C THR A 271 19.26 12.22 -10.17
N ASN A 272 20.55 12.18 -10.47
CA ASN A 272 21.50 13.25 -10.21
C ASN A 272 21.61 13.68 -8.73
N LYS A 273 21.50 12.73 -7.79
CA LYS A 273 21.48 13.01 -6.35
C LYS A 273 22.79 12.72 -5.60
N ASN A 274 23.91 12.57 -6.31
CA ASN A 274 25.23 12.30 -5.71
C ASN A 274 25.21 11.08 -4.77
N ILE A 275 24.64 9.96 -5.24
CA ILE A 275 24.58 8.71 -4.48
C ILE A 275 25.82 7.86 -4.78
N GLU A 276 26.69 7.71 -3.79
CA GLU A 276 27.90 6.86 -3.84
C GLU A 276 27.67 5.49 -3.22
N ASN A 277 26.85 5.44 -2.16
CA ASN A 277 26.59 4.25 -1.38
C ASN A 277 25.09 3.96 -1.37
N LEU A 278 24.67 3.01 -2.21
CA LEU A 278 23.36 2.40 -2.09
C LEU A 278 23.44 1.37 -0.96
N ILE A 279 22.93 1.75 0.22
CA ILE A 279 23.07 0.93 1.43
C ILE A 279 22.35 -0.44 1.28
N PRO A 280 22.89 -1.52 1.86
CA PRO A 280 22.27 -2.86 1.86
C PRO A 280 20.80 -2.88 2.31
N GLN A 281 20.45 -2.03 3.28
CA GLN A 281 19.12 -1.94 3.86
C GLN A 281 18.05 -1.52 2.85
N ILE A 282 18.43 -1.00 1.68
CA ILE A 282 17.49 -0.76 0.58
C ILE A 282 16.70 -2.04 0.23
N GLY A 283 17.31 -3.21 0.37
CA GLY A 283 16.68 -4.50 0.12
C GLY A 283 15.51 -4.85 1.06
N LYS A 284 15.32 -4.09 2.15
CA LYS A 284 14.15 -4.21 3.02
C LYS A 284 12.90 -3.50 2.48
N LEU A 285 13.02 -2.65 1.46
CA LEU A 285 11.89 -1.95 0.83
C LEU A 285 11.15 -2.86 -0.17
N THR A 286 10.61 -3.97 0.31
CA THR A 286 10.10 -5.07 -0.52
C THR A 286 8.90 -4.72 -1.40
N GLN A 287 8.27 -3.57 -1.18
CA GLN A 287 7.18 -3.03 -2.02
C GLN A 287 7.68 -2.20 -3.21
N LEU A 288 8.99 -1.97 -3.34
CA LEU A 288 9.56 -1.15 -4.40
C LEU A 288 9.34 -1.79 -5.78
N THR A 289 8.76 -1.01 -6.69
CA THR A 289 8.55 -1.38 -8.10
C THR A 289 9.50 -0.67 -9.04
N ASP A 290 9.96 0.53 -8.66
CA ASP A 290 10.85 1.34 -9.49
C ASP A 290 11.99 1.93 -8.64
N LEU A 291 13.23 1.66 -9.06
CA LEU A 291 14.43 2.24 -8.45
C LEU A 291 15.29 2.91 -9.51
N VAL A 292 15.51 4.20 -9.33
CA VAL A 292 16.26 5.05 -10.26
C VAL A 292 17.41 5.70 -9.52
N VAL A 293 18.64 5.38 -9.93
CA VAL A 293 19.88 5.99 -9.44
C VAL A 293 20.72 6.38 -10.66
N GLN A 294 20.17 7.26 -11.50
CA GLN A 294 20.79 7.69 -12.75
C GLN A 294 21.66 8.91 -12.57
N ASN A 295 22.77 8.99 -13.31
CA ASN A 295 23.68 10.13 -13.22
C ASN A 295 24.14 10.61 -14.60
N THR A 296 23.65 11.78 -15.01
CA THR A 296 24.11 12.46 -16.23
C THR A 296 25.20 13.48 -15.94
N ASP A 297 25.14 14.15 -14.79
CA ASP A 297 26.05 15.27 -14.44
C ASP A 297 26.49 15.26 -12.96
N SER A 298 26.25 14.17 -12.23
CA SER A 298 26.65 14.09 -10.81
C SER A 298 28.16 14.03 -10.63
N ALA A 299 28.64 14.76 -9.63
CA ALA A 299 30.03 14.76 -9.20
C ALA A 299 30.41 13.43 -8.50
N LEU A 300 29.45 12.84 -7.78
CA LEU A 300 29.63 11.62 -7.00
C LEU A 300 28.71 10.52 -7.50
N LYS A 301 29.24 9.29 -7.61
CA LYS A 301 28.60 8.17 -8.31
C LYS A 301 28.95 6.84 -7.66
N MET A 302 27.96 5.98 -7.50
CA MET A 302 28.15 4.64 -6.95
C MET A 302 29.05 3.76 -7.82
N ASN A 303 29.77 2.82 -7.19
CA ASN A 303 30.69 1.90 -7.85
C ASN A 303 30.34 0.41 -7.68
N SER A 304 29.36 0.09 -6.85
CA SER A 304 28.89 -1.25 -6.56
C SER A 304 27.38 -1.26 -6.32
N ILE A 305 26.74 -2.39 -6.57
CA ILE A 305 25.35 -2.65 -6.23
C ILE A 305 25.37 -3.63 -5.03
N PRO A 306 24.63 -3.37 -3.93
CA PRO A 306 24.57 -4.30 -2.80
C PRO A 306 23.87 -5.61 -3.21
N GLU A 307 24.29 -6.74 -2.63
CA GLU A 307 23.66 -8.06 -2.88
C GLU A 307 22.18 -8.08 -2.45
N GLU A 308 21.82 -7.27 -1.47
CA GLU A 308 20.46 -7.14 -0.96
C GLU A 308 19.50 -6.53 -1.98
N ILE A 309 19.99 -6.00 -3.10
CA ILE A 309 19.13 -5.59 -4.23
C ILE A 309 18.21 -6.74 -4.65
N GLY A 310 18.69 -7.99 -4.61
CA GLY A 310 17.92 -9.18 -4.98
C GLY A 310 16.73 -9.48 -4.08
N ASN A 311 16.58 -8.80 -2.95
CA ASN A 311 15.41 -8.92 -2.08
C ASN A 311 14.20 -8.13 -2.60
N LEU A 312 14.40 -7.20 -3.53
CA LEU A 312 13.36 -6.36 -4.12
C LEU A 312 12.56 -7.11 -5.20
N THR A 313 11.98 -8.25 -4.84
CA THR A 313 11.35 -9.20 -5.78
C THR A 313 10.12 -8.65 -6.53
N ASN A 314 9.60 -7.48 -6.13
CA ASN A 314 8.54 -6.74 -6.83
C ASN A 314 9.04 -5.70 -7.84
N LEU A 315 10.37 -5.52 -7.94
CA LEU A 315 10.97 -4.50 -8.80
C LEU A 315 10.69 -4.82 -10.28
N ARG A 316 10.16 -3.83 -10.99
CA ARG A 316 9.86 -3.87 -12.42
C ARG A 316 10.88 -3.09 -13.22
N SER A 317 11.34 -1.96 -12.69
CA SER A 317 12.32 -1.09 -13.37
C SER A 317 13.49 -0.75 -12.47
N LEU A 318 14.70 -0.98 -13.00
CA LEU A 318 15.96 -0.64 -12.34
C LEU A 318 16.84 0.15 -13.30
N PHE A 319 17.07 1.42 -12.97
CA PHE A 319 17.89 2.32 -13.78
C PHE A 319 19.09 2.80 -12.98
N LEU A 320 20.27 2.33 -13.35
CA LEU A 320 21.55 2.59 -12.68
C LEU A 320 22.58 3.19 -13.65
N ASN A 321 22.11 3.80 -14.74
CA ASN A 321 22.98 4.33 -15.79
C ASN A 321 23.77 5.57 -15.37
N GLY A 322 24.97 5.70 -15.91
CA GLY A 322 25.83 6.86 -15.69
C GLY A 322 26.63 6.83 -14.38
N ASN A 323 26.77 5.66 -13.75
CA ASN A 323 27.53 5.44 -12.52
C ASN A 323 28.97 4.94 -12.80
N ASN A 324 29.68 4.50 -11.77
CA ASN A 324 30.99 3.87 -11.85
C ASN A 324 30.92 2.35 -11.55
N ILE A 325 29.76 1.73 -11.73
CA ILE A 325 29.51 0.33 -11.36
C ILE A 325 30.44 -0.58 -12.16
N ASN A 326 31.19 -1.44 -11.47
CA ASN A 326 32.16 -2.34 -12.09
C ASN A 326 31.71 -3.82 -12.12
N SER A 327 30.71 -4.17 -11.32
CA SER A 327 30.20 -5.53 -11.17
C SER A 327 28.70 -5.49 -10.85
N ILE A 328 27.99 -6.53 -11.30
CA ILE A 328 26.60 -6.77 -10.99
C ILE A 328 26.55 -8.00 -10.07
N PRO A 329 25.90 -7.93 -8.90
CA PRO A 329 25.82 -9.05 -7.98
C PRO A 329 24.96 -10.19 -8.56
N ALA A 330 25.26 -11.43 -8.19
CA ALA A 330 24.51 -12.60 -8.67
C ALA A 330 23.03 -12.56 -8.26
N SER A 331 22.75 -11.97 -7.09
CA SER A 331 21.40 -11.71 -6.58
C SER A 331 20.50 -10.88 -7.51
N ILE A 332 21.05 -10.21 -8.53
CA ILE A 332 20.23 -9.56 -9.56
C ILE A 332 19.24 -10.54 -10.20
N GLY A 333 19.62 -11.82 -10.33
CA GLY A 333 18.78 -12.87 -10.90
C GLY A 333 17.51 -13.18 -10.09
N ASN A 334 17.41 -12.71 -8.85
CA ASN A 334 16.21 -12.87 -8.02
C ASN A 334 15.08 -11.91 -8.43
N LEU A 335 15.37 -10.86 -9.20
CA LEU A 335 14.42 -9.83 -9.63
C LEU A 335 13.54 -10.31 -10.78
N THR A 336 12.88 -11.45 -10.63
CA THR A 336 12.17 -12.14 -11.70
C THR A 336 10.99 -11.35 -12.30
N GLN A 337 10.50 -10.30 -11.65
CA GLN A 337 9.48 -9.38 -12.18
C GLN A 337 10.04 -8.21 -13.00
N LEU A 338 11.37 -8.07 -13.08
CA LEU A 338 12.03 -6.96 -13.77
C LEU A 338 11.75 -7.02 -15.27
N ASP A 339 11.22 -5.93 -15.83
CA ASP A 339 10.95 -5.77 -17.25
C ASP A 339 11.90 -4.77 -17.93
N ARG A 340 12.54 -3.87 -17.16
CA ARG A 340 13.48 -2.87 -17.67
C ARG A 340 14.72 -2.78 -16.78
N LEU A 341 15.89 -2.98 -17.39
CA LEU A 341 17.20 -2.82 -16.75
C LEU A 341 18.10 -1.91 -17.58
N ALA A 342 18.47 -0.75 -17.03
CA ALA A 342 19.45 0.14 -17.64
C ALA A 342 20.70 0.28 -16.76
N LEU A 343 21.83 -0.06 -17.36
CA LEU A 343 23.17 -0.08 -16.76
C LEU A 343 24.19 0.60 -17.68
N ASN A 344 23.75 1.38 -18.67
CA ASN A 344 24.65 2.05 -19.60
C ASN A 344 25.54 3.09 -18.92
N SER A 345 26.67 3.39 -19.56
CA SER A 345 27.62 4.41 -19.08
C SER A 345 28.15 4.08 -17.69
N ASN A 346 28.63 2.85 -17.51
CA ASN A 346 29.24 2.31 -16.30
C ASN A 346 30.64 1.72 -16.63
N ARG A 347 31.20 0.90 -15.75
CA ARG A 347 32.52 0.25 -15.91
C ARG A 347 32.41 -1.28 -15.84
N ILE A 348 31.27 -1.83 -16.25
CA ILE A 348 30.96 -3.25 -16.11
C ILE A 348 31.80 -4.03 -17.12
N ALA A 349 32.59 -4.98 -16.62
CA ALA A 349 33.43 -5.85 -17.47
C ALA A 349 32.79 -7.22 -17.75
N TRP A 350 31.94 -7.70 -16.84
CA TRP A 350 31.33 -9.03 -16.88
C TRP A 350 29.88 -8.96 -16.38
N LEU A 351 29.03 -9.84 -16.91
CA LEU A 351 27.67 -10.05 -16.42
C LEU A 351 27.61 -11.40 -15.67
N PRO A 352 26.88 -11.51 -14.55
CA PRO A 352 26.67 -12.77 -13.85
C PRO A 352 25.78 -13.72 -14.69
N GLU A 353 25.96 -15.04 -14.54
CA GLU A 353 25.11 -16.04 -15.20
C GLU A 353 23.65 -15.95 -14.71
N GLU A 354 23.45 -15.50 -13.47
CA GLU A 354 22.15 -15.31 -12.87
C GLU A 354 21.32 -14.21 -13.56
N LEU A 355 21.94 -13.34 -14.37
CA LEU A 355 21.21 -12.39 -15.21
C LEU A 355 20.17 -13.11 -16.09
N GLY A 356 20.48 -14.32 -16.57
CA GLY A 356 19.56 -15.11 -17.38
C GLY A 356 18.28 -15.57 -16.67
N ASN A 357 18.17 -15.40 -15.35
CA ASN A 357 16.94 -15.68 -14.61
C ASN A 357 15.85 -14.62 -14.82
N LEU A 358 16.20 -13.45 -15.38
CA LEU A 358 15.29 -12.33 -15.64
C LEU A 358 14.41 -12.57 -16.87
N THR A 359 13.66 -13.66 -16.88
CA THR A 359 12.89 -14.13 -18.05
C THR A 359 11.76 -13.19 -18.51
N ASN A 360 11.33 -12.25 -17.65
CA ASN A 360 10.36 -11.19 -17.98
C ASN A 360 11.01 -9.92 -18.56
N LEU A 361 12.33 -9.85 -18.64
CA LEU A 361 13.05 -8.66 -19.06
C LEU A 361 12.76 -8.34 -20.52
N LYS A 362 12.29 -7.12 -20.79
CA LYS A 362 11.96 -6.63 -22.14
C LYS A 362 13.03 -5.71 -22.70
N TRP A 363 13.66 -4.90 -21.83
CA TRP A 363 14.71 -3.96 -22.21
C TRP A 363 15.96 -4.19 -21.37
N LEU A 364 17.09 -4.43 -22.04
CA LEU A 364 18.41 -4.51 -21.43
C LEU A 364 19.35 -3.51 -22.11
N ILE A 365 19.70 -2.45 -21.37
CA ILE A 365 20.55 -1.37 -21.87
C ILE A 365 21.90 -1.42 -21.14
N LEU A 366 22.95 -1.82 -21.88
CA LEU A 366 24.32 -2.07 -21.39
C LEU A 366 25.37 -1.26 -22.17
N SER A 367 24.94 -0.27 -22.95
CA SER A 367 25.86 0.53 -23.78
C SER A 367 26.88 1.30 -22.95
N ASP A 368 28.04 1.63 -23.54
CA ASP A 368 29.11 2.40 -22.86
C ASP A 368 29.59 1.72 -21.56
N ASN A 369 30.07 0.49 -21.70
CA ASN A 369 30.67 -0.30 -20.61
C ASN A 369 32.01 -0.92 -21.08
N ASN A 370 32.53 -1.88 -20.32
CA ASN A 370 33.77 -2.60 -20.64
C ASN A 370 33.53 -4.09 -20.89
N ILE A 371 32.32 -4.47 -21.32
CA ILE A 371 31.90 -5.86 -21.45
C ILE A 371 32.70 -6.54 -22.56
N GLN A 372 33.39 -7.64 -22.21
CA GLN A 372 34.19 -8.42 -23.16
C GLN A 372 33.45 -9.64 -23.69
N PHE A 373 32.58 -10.23 -22.88
CA PHE A 373 31.81 -11.43 -23.20
C PHE A 373 30.41 -11.34 -22.59
N LEU A 374 29.44 -11.95 -23.26
CA LEU A 374 28.12 -12.21 -22.68
C LEU A 374 28.09 -13.65 -22.12
N PRO A 375 27.49 -13.89 -20.94
CA PRO A 375 27.28 -15.23 -20.44
C PRO A 375 26.28 -15.98 -21.33
N ILE A 376 26.39 -17.31 -21.40
CA ILE A 376 25.49 -18.14 -22.24
C ILE A 376 24.03 -18.00 -21.81
N SER A 377 23.80 -17.76 -20.52
CA SER A 377 22.49 -17.51 -19.92
C SER A 377 21.77 -16.27 -20.45
N VAL A 378 22.44 -15.37 -21.18
CA VAL A 378 21.76 -14.25 -21.87
C VAL A 378 20.69 -14.75 -22.83
N GLY A 379 20.85 -15.95 -23.39
CA GLY A 379 19.85 -16.60 -24.24
C GLY A 379 18.56 -16.99 -23.53
N ASN A 380 18.54 -16.98 -22.19
CA ASN A 380 17.34 -17.28 -21.40
C ASN A 380 16.38 -16.08 -21.28
N LEU A 381 16.80 -14.88 -21.69
CA LEU A 381 16.00 -13.65 -21.66
C LEU A 381 14.94 -13.63 -22.78
N THR A 382 14.10 -14.66 -22.85
CA THR A 382 13.23 -14.94 -24.00
C THR A 382 12.18 -13.86 -24.30
N SER A 383 11.83 -13.01 -23.32
CA SER A 383 10.93 -11.85 -23.49
C SER A 383 11.63 -10.57 -23.96
N LEU A 384 12.95 -10.61 -24.21
CA LEU A 384 13.74 -9.44 -24.54
C LEU A 384 13.39 -8.91 -25.92
N THR A 385 13.01 -7.64 -26.00
CA THR A 385 12.65 -6.94 -27.24
C THR A 385 13.73 -5.97 -27.72
N GLU A 386 14.51 -5.42 -26.78
CA GLU A 386 15.58 -4.47 -27.07
C GLU A 386 16.84 -4.80 -26.25
N LEU A 387 17.96 -4.96 -26.96
CA LEU A 387 19.28 -5.22 -26.39
C LEU A 387 20.29 -4.22 -26.93
N PHE A 388 20.76 -3.31 -26.07
CA PHE A 388 21.73 -2.27 -26.46
C PHE A 388 23.09 -2.51 -25.81
N LEU A 389 24.07 -2.90 -26.62
CA LEU A 389 25.44 -3.25 -26.24
C LEU A 389 26.48 -2.34 -26.91
N ASN A 390 26.09 -1.14 -27.33
CA ASN A 390 26.98 -0.22 -28.03
C ASN A 390 28.20 0.15 -27.18
N ASN A 391 29.33 0.47 -27.81
CA ASN A 391 30.53 0.97 -27.15
C ASN A 391 30.98 0.04 -26.01
N ASN A 392 31.21 -1.23 -26.35
CA ASN A 392 31.76 -2.26 -25.45
C ASN A 392 33.02 -2.88 -26.08
N GLN A 393 33.46 -4.04 -25.60
CA GLN A 393 34.66 -4.73 -26.08
C GLN A 393 34.36 -6.15 -26.58
N LEU A 394 33.13 -6.41 -27.01
CA LEU A 394 32.69 -7.72 -27.47
C LEU A 394 33.47 -8.15 -28.72
N GLN A 395 34.10 -9.31 -28.66
CA GLN A 395 34.77 -9.94 -29.81
C GLN A 395 33.88 -10.97 -30.50
N GLU A 396 32.94 -11.54 -29.76
CA GLU A 396 31.95 -12.50 -30.24
C GLU A 396 30.65 -12.36 -29.44
N ILE A 397 29.60 -13.02 -29.93
CA ILE A 397 28.33 -13.21 -29.24
C ILE A 397 28.10 -14.72 -29.04
N PRO A 398 27.55 -15.17 -27.89
CA PRO A 398 27.28 -16.59 -27.64
C PRO A 398 26.20 -17.14 -28.59
N GLU A 399 26.27 -18.43 -28.92
CA GLU A 399 25.28 -19.09 -29.78
C GLU A 399 23.86 -18.97 -29.20
N GLU A 400 23.76 -19.01 -27.87
CA GLU A 400 22.50 -18.90 -27.14
C GLU A 400 21.79 -17.57 -27.34
N LEU A 401 22.49 -16.52 -27.81
CA LEU A 401 21.83 -15.24 -28.13
C LEU A 401 20.74 -15.43 -29.20
N GLY A 402 20.88 -16.42 -30.08
CA GLY A 402 19.84 -16.81 -31.06
C GLY A 402 18.50 -17.26 -30.46
N ASN A 403 18.47 -17.58 -29.15
CA ASN A 403 17.24 -17.96 -28.45
C ASN A 403 16.30 -16.79 -28.18
N LEU A 404 16.74 -15.55 -28.38
CA LEU A 404 15.93 -14.35 -28.16
C LEU A 404 14.91 -14.16 -29.29
N LYS A 405 13.82 -14.94 -29.27
CA LYS A 405 12.84 -14.96 -30.37
C LYS A 405 12.00 -13.70 -30.49
N GLU A 406 11.82 -12.95 -29.40
CA GLU A 406 11.05 -11.70 -29.36
C GLU A 406 11.89 -10.43 -29.63
N ILE A 407 13.20 -10.58 -29.84
CA ILE A 407 14.10 -9.44 -30.05
C ILE A 407 13.73 -8.69 -31.33
N LYS A 408 13.59 -7.38 -31.22
CA LYS A 408 13.29 -6.48 -32.34
C LYS A 408 14.46 -5.58 -32.69
N VAL A 409 15.22 -5.17 -31.67
CA VAL A 409 16.34 -4.26 -31.84
C VAL A 409 17.58 -4.80 -31.14
N LEU A 410 18.63 -5.06 -31.92
CA LEU A 410 19.94 -5.46 -31.45
C LEU A 410 20.97 -4.40 -31.86
N ARG A 411 21.55 -3.71 -30.88
CA ARG A 411 22.59 -2.70 -31.13
C ARG A 411 23.93 -3.14 -30.57
N LEU A 412 24.91 -3.32 -31.44
CA LEU A 412 26.26 -3.81 -31.17
C LEU A 412 27.32 -2.85 -31.71
N ARG A 413 26.95 -1.57 -31.93
CA ARG A 413 27.84 -0.56 -32.49
C ARG A 413 29.10 -0.38 -31.66
N THR A 414 30.25 -0.10 -32.28
CA THR A 414 31.51 0.16 -31.57
C THR A 414 31.87 -1.00 -30.62
N ASN A 415 32.06 -2.18 -31.20
CA ASN A 415 32.62 -3.35 -30.53
C ASN A 415 33.82 -3.86 -31.36
N LYS A 416 34.22 -5.12 -31.17
CA LYS A 416 35.33 -5.77 -31.88
C LYS A 416 34.87 -7.03 -32.61
N LEU A 417 33.62 -7.04 -33.05
CA LEU A 417 33.02 -8.19 -33.72
C LEU A 417 33.59 -8.35 -35.12
N ILE A 418 33.92 -9.58 -35.50
CA ILE A 418 34.40 -9.93 -36.84
C ILE A 418 33.40 -10.80 -37.62
N SER A 419 32.46 -11.42 -36.93
CA SER A 419 31.47 -12.34 -37.48
C SER A 419 30.21 -12.41 -36.58
N LEU A 420 29.16 -13.05 -37.10
CA LEU A 420 28.00 -13.50 -36.32
C LEU A 420 27.96 -15.03 -36.34
N ASN A 421 27.45 -15.64 -35.27
CA ASN A 421 27.16 -17.08 -35.26
C ASN A 421 25.92 -17.40 -36.10
N ASN A 422 25.73 -18.67 -36.46
CA ASN A 422 24.58 -19.07 -37.30
C ASN A 422 23.25 -18.97 -36.56
N SER A 423 23.23 -19.06 -35.24
CA SER A 423 21.99 -19.01 -34.46
C SER A 423 21.33 -17.63 -34.45
N VAL A 424 21.96 -16.57 -34.96
CA VAL A 424 21.27 -15.27 -35.11
C VAL A 424 20.06 -15.35 -36.06
N ILE A 425 20.07 -16.24 -37.07
CA ILE A 425 18.93 -16.43 -38.01
C ILE A 425 17.62 -16.75 -37.29
N ASP A 426 17.77 -17.25 -36.08
CA ASP A 426 16.75 -17.81 -35.22
C ASP A 426 16.02 -16.68 -34.45
N MET A 427 16.51 -15.43 -34.50
CA MET A 427 15.89 -14.21 -33.99
C MET A 427 14.76 -13.71 -34.90
N THR A 428 13.67 -14.48 -34.99
CA THR A 428 12.66 -14.31 -36.05
C THR A 428 11.92 -12.96 -36.06
N GLN A 429 11.90 -12.19 -34.97
CA GLN A 429 11.20 -10.89 -34.89
C GLN A 429 12.13 -9.68 -35.05
N ILE A 430 13.41 -9.88 -35.38
CA ILE A 430 14.36 -8.78 -35.47
C ILE A 430 13.94 -7.80 -36.58
N GLU A 431 13.99 -6.52 -36.27
CA GLU A 431 13.69 -5.45 -37.22
C GLU A 431 14.93 -4.57 -37.47
N THR A 432 15.81 -4.44 -36.49
CA THR A 432 16.99 -3.57 -36.58
C THR A 432 18.22 -4.23 -36.00
N VAL A 433 19.30 -4.26 -36.80
CA VAL A 433 20.64 -4.70 -36.39
C VAL A 433 21.63 -3.57 -36.66
N ASP A 434 22.25 -3.07 -35.59
CA ASP A 434 23.34 -2.08 -35.67
C ASP A 434 24.69 -2.74 -35.35
N LEU A 435 25.51 -2.92 -36.38
CA LEU A 435 26.86 -3.50 -36.33
C LEU A 435 27.92 -2.47 -36.72
N ALA A 436 27.57 -1.18 -36.73
CA ALA A 436 28.50 -0.13 -37.13
C ALA A 436 29.74 -0.08 -36.22
N TYR A 437 30.89 0.30 -36.76
CA TYR A 437 32.16 0.46 -36.05
C TYR A 437 32.60 -0.84 -35.34
N ASN A 438 32.57 -1.94 -36.08
CA ASN A 438 33.17 -3.21 -35.69
C ASN A 438 34.31 -3.57 -36.67
N ASP A 439 34.78 -4.80 -36.63
CA ASP A 439 35.92 -5.29 -37.43
C ASP A 439 35.47 -6.25 -38.56
N PHE A 440 34.23 -6.12 -39.06
CA PHE A 440 33.71 -6.98 -40.13
C PHE A 440 34.44 -6.71 -41.46
N GLN A 441 35.06 -7.76 -42.01
CA GLN A 441 35.66 -7.72 -43.36
C GLN A 441 34.72 -8.24 -44.46
N GLN A 442 33.71 -9.01 -44.06
CA GLN A 442 32.70 -9.59 -44.94
C GLN A 442 31.31 -9.34 -44.37
N PHE A 443 30.33 -9.22 -45.26
CA PHE A 443 28.94 -9.11 -44.86
C PHE A 443 28.47 -10.47 -44.31
N PRO A 444 27.88 -10.53 -43.10
CA PRO A 444 27.40 -11.78 -42.53
C PRO A 444 26.14 -12.26 -43.27
N SER A 445 26.24 -13.40 -43.95
CA SER A 445 25.15 -13.92 -44.80
C SER A 445 23.89 -14.29 -44.02
N GLN A 446 24.03 -14.57 -42.71
CA GLN A 446 22.92 -14.87 -41.81
C GLN A 446 21.84 -13.79 -41.82
N LEU A 447 22.22 -12.51 -41.99
CA LEU A 447 21.26 -11.40 -41.99
C LEU A 447 20.30 -11.44 -43.18
N ILE A 448 20.68 -12.09 -44.28
CA ILE A 448 19.83 -12.23 -45.48
C ILE A 448 18.65 -13.17 -45.20
N GLU A 449 18.83 -14.13 -44.28
CA GLU A 449 17.81 -15.11 -43.90
C GLU A 449 16.79 -14.54 -42.89
N MET A 450 16.98 -13.30 -42.42
CA MET A 450 16.12 -12.66 -41.44
C MET A 450 15.00 -11.85 -42.10
N ASP A 451 13.89 -12.53 -42.41
CA ASP A 451 12.77 -11.96 -43.19
C ASP A 451 12.19 -10.65 -42.63
N ASN A 452 12.19 -10.44 -41.32
CA ASN A 452 11.61 -9.23 -40.69
C ASN A 452 12.57 -8.03 -40.61
N LEU A 453 13.82 -8.18 -41.08
CA LEU A 453 14.85 -7.16 -40.93
C LEU A 453 14.55 -5.94 -41.82
N LYS A 454 14.41 -4.78 -41.19
CA LYS A 454 14.12 -3.49 -41.85
C LYS A 454 15.34 -2.59 -41.91
N ASN A 455 16.20 -2.65 -40.91
CA ASN A 455 17.33 -1.73 -40.79
C ASN A 455 18.63 -2.48 -40.54
N ILE A 456 19.61 -2.31 -41.43
CA ILE A 456 20.98 -2.77 -41.27
C ILE A 456 21.95 -1.60 -41.27
N LEU A 457 22.72 -1.47 -40.19
CA LEU A 457 23.74 -0.43 -40.05
C LEU A 457 25.12 -1.10 -39.92
N PHE A 458 25.95 -0.91 -40.94
CA PHE A 458 27.30 -1.49 -41.08
C PHE A 458 28.39 -0.43 -41.19
N ASP A 459 28.09 0.80 -40.79
CA ASP A 459 29.02 1.93 -40.95
C ASP A 459 30.38 1.65 -40.32
N GLY A 460 31.48 2.15 -40.87
CA GLY A 460 32.77 2.12 -40.19
C GLY A 460 33.35 0.72 -39.98
N ASN A 461 33.04 -0.23 -40.86
CA ASN A 461 33.66 -1.57 -40.90
C ASN A 461 34.67 -1.65 -42.06
N ASP A 462 35.16 -2.85 -42.36
CA ASP A 462 36.16 -3.14 -43.37
C ASP A 462 35.59 -3.91 -44.59
N LEU A 463 34.28 -3.80 -44.84
CA LEU A 463 33.60 -4.51 -45.92
C LEU A 463 34.16 -4.12 -47.28
N GLN A 464 34.59 -5.11 -48.07
CA GLN A 464 35.07 -4.89 -49.45
C GLN A 464 33.98 -5.07 -50.50
N THR A 465 32.99 -5.90 -50.21
CA THR A 465 31.82 -6.16 -51.07
C THR A 465 30.58 -6.36 -50.21
N VAL A 466 29.41 -6.18 -50.81
CA VAL A 466 28.14 -6.69 -50.29
C VAL A 466 27.60 -7.73 -51.28
N PRO A 467 26.94 -8.80 -50.81
CA PRO A 467 26.48 -9.88 -51.68
C PRO A 467 25.27 -9.45 -52.53
N ALA A 468 25.16 -9.98 -53.75
CA ALA A 468 24.00 -9.75 -54.62
C ALA A 468 22.67 -10.17 -53.99
N THR A 469 22.69 -11.25 -53.20
CA THR A 469 21.53 -11.76 -52.44
C THR A 469 20.99 -10.77 -51.40
N LEU A 470 21.72 -9.71 -51.07
CA LEU A 470 21.16 -8.60 -50.30
C LEU A 470 19.95 -7.96 -51.01
N GLY A 471 19.91 -8.01 -52.36
CA GLY A 471 18.78 -7.58 -53.17
C GLY A 471 17.48 -8.36 -52.95
N ASP A 472 17.54 -9.52 -52.30
CA ASP A 472 16.37 -10.35 -52.01
C ASP A 472 15.63 -9.90 -50.73
N MET A 473 16.22 -8.98 -49.94
CA MET A 473 15.69 -8.51 -48.65
C MET A 473 14.57 -7.47 -48.83
N ASN A 474 13.42 -7.89 -49.35
CA ASN A 474 12.33 -6.99 -49.73
C ASN A 474 11.75 -6.13 -48.58
N ASN A 475 11.95 -6.49 -47.32
CA ASN A 475 11.48 -5.70 -46.17
C ASN A 475 12.48 -4.63 -45.71
N LEU A 476 13.65 -4.54 -46.34
CA LEU A 476 14.71 -3.62 -45.95
C LEU A 476 14.32 -2.17 -46.29
N GLU A 477 14.27 -1.33 -45.27
CA GLU A 477 13.96 0.10 -45.36
C GLU A 477 15.23 0.96 -45.24
N THR A 478 16.22 0.53 -44.46
CA THR A 478 17.48 1.27 -44.28
C THR A 478 18.67 0.34 -44.42
N ALA A 479 19.58 0.70 -45.32
CA ALA A 479 20.88 0.06 -45.47
C ALA A 479 21.98 1.11 -45.40
N SER A 480 22.87 0.99 -44.41
CA SER A 480 23.99 1.90 -44.26
C SER A 480 25.31 1.15 -44.25
N PHE A 481 26.15 1.45 -45.24
CA PHE A 481 27.50 0.95 -45.43
C PHE A 481 28.52 2.09 -45.43
N TYR A 482 28.20 3.19 -44.75
CA TYR A 482 29.04 4.38 -44.72
C TYR A 482 30.44 4.05 -44.19
N ARG A 483 31.49 4.61 -44.79
CA ARG A 483 32.87 4.43 -44.30
C ARG A 483 33.27 2.94 -44.24
N ASN A 484 33.16 2.24 -45.36
CA ASN A 484 33.67 0.88 -45.55
C ASN A 484 34.77 0.88 -46.63
N LYS A 485 35.12 -0.31 -47.13
CA LYS A 485 36.08 -0.52 -48.22
C LYS A 485 35.42 -0.98 -49.51
N LEU A 486 34.13 -0.70 -49.71
CA LEU A 486 33.38 -1.19 -50.86
C LEU A 486 33.93 -0.61 -52.17
N PHE A 487 34.23 -1.46 -53.14
CA PHE A 487 34.65 -1.02 -54.49
C PHE A 487 33.57 -1.21 -55.56
N LEU A 488 32.52 -1.99 -55.25
CA LEU A 488 31.37 -2.25 -56.10
C LEU A 488 30.10 -2.39 -55.24
N ILE A 489 28.97 -1.96 -55.81
CA ILE A 489 27.61 -2.27 -55.34
C ILE A 489 26.98 -3.22 -56.38
N PRO A 490 26.34 -4.34 -55.98
CA PRO A 490 25.63 -5.24 -56.90
C PRO A 490 24.43 -4.53 -57.55
N GLU A 491 24.10 -4.89 -58.79
CA GLU A 491 22.93 -4.34 -59.47
C GLU A 491 21.61 -4.81 -58.83
N GLU A 492 21.62 -6.00 -58.22
CA GLU A 492 20.49 -6.63 -57.55
C GLU A 492 19.98 -5.82 -56.35
N LEU A 493 20.81 -4.93 -55.77
CA LEU A 493 20.31 -3.99 -54.75
C LEU A 493 19.21 -3.08 -55.30
N GLY A 494 19.11 -2.89 -56.62
CA GLY A 494 18.01 -2.19 -57.28
C GLY A 494 16.65 -2.89 -57.13
N ASN A 495 16.60 -4.13 -56.66
CA ASN A 495 15.36 -4.85 -56.36
C ASN A 495 14.72 -4.42 -55.04
N LEU A 496 15.43 -3.66 -54.19
CA LEU A 496 14.97 -3.24 -52.86
C LEU A 496 13.97 -2.07 -52.94
N THR A 497 12.77 -2.32 -53.44
CA THR A 497 11.76 -1.27 -53.72
C THR A 497 11.20 -0.60 -52.46
N ASN A 498 11.36 -1.21 -51.29
CA ASN A 498 10.96 -0.64 -49.99
C ASN A 498 12.08 0.17 -49.31
N LEU A 499 13.27 0.22 -49.92
CA LEU A 499 14.42 0.91 -49.35
C LEU A 499 14.17 2.43 -49.33
N LYS A 500 14.18 3.00 -48.14
CA LYS A 500 14.01 4.45 -47.90
C LYS A 500 15.36 5.15 -47.91
N THR A 501 16.40 4.50 -47.37
CA THR A 501 17.73 5.09 -47.24
C THR A 501 18.81 4.08 -47.58
N LEU A 502 19.68 4.46 -48.52
CA LEU A 502 20.93 3.76 -48.83
C LEU A 502 22.10 4.70 -48.60
N ASN A 503 22.95 4.42 -47.61
CA ASN A 503 24.15 5.20 -47.37
C ASN A 503 25.40 4.41 -47.75
N ILE A 504 26.08 4.84 -48.80
CA ILE A 504 27.28 4.22 -49.37
C ILE A 504 28.45 5.20 -49.43
N GLN A 505 28.34 6.34 -48.77
CA GLN A 505 29.36 7.37 -48.74
C GLN A 505 30.64 6.90 -48.02
N ARG A 506 31.80 7.46 -48.38
CA ARG A 506 33.13 7.11 -47.88
C ARG A 506 33.50 5.65 -48.15
N ASN A 507 33.29 5.23 -49.38
CA ASN A 507 33.77 3.95 -49.90
C ASN A 507 34.76 4.18 -51.07
N PHE A 508 35.18 3.11 -51.74
CA PHE A 508 36.05 3.14 -52.93
C PHE A 508 35.29 2.83 -54.22
N LEU A 509 34.00 3.18 -54.27
CA LEU A 509 33.12 2.88 -55.39
C LEU A 509 33.54 3.64 -56.66
N PHE A 510 33.68 2.91 -57.77
CA PHE A 510 33.91 3.51 -59.09
C PHE A 510 32.63 4.16 -59.66
N GLY A 511 31.47 3.61 -59.30
CA GLY A 511 30.16 4.09 -59.72
C GLY A 511 29.05 3.24 -59.08
N ILE A 512 27.79 3.59 -59.36
CA ILE A 512 26.60 2.88 -58.88
C ILE A 512 25.86 2.29 -60.09
N PRO A 513 25.48 1.00 -60.09
CA PRO A 513 24.72 0.43 -61.20
C PRO A 513 23.40 1.18 -61.43
N GLN A 514 23.00 1.36 -62.69
CA GLN A 514 21.76 2.04 -63.03
C GLN A 514 20.52 1.52 -62.27
N PRO A 515 20.29 0.19 -62.09
CA PRO A 515 19.14 -0.31 -61.32
C PRO A 515 19.10 0.19 -59.86
N VAL A 516 20.26 0.41 -59.25
CA VAL A 516 20.34 0.96 -57.89
C VAL A 516 20.04 2.46 -57.91
N CYS A 517 20.53 3.22 -58.90
CA CYS A 517 20.18 4.63 -59.06
C CYS A 517 18.69 4.85 -59.37
N ASP A 518 18.06 3.91 -60.06
CA ASP A 518 16.63 3.94 -60.36
C ASP A 518 15.78 3.87 -59.09
N LEU A 519 16.33 3.41 -57.95
CA LEU A 519 15.63 3.48 -56.66
C LEU A 519 15.30 4.91 -56.22
N GLU A 520 16.23 5.84 -56.44
CA GLU A 520 16.04 7.26 -56.10
C GLU A 520 14.90 7.88 -56.94
N THR A 521 14.82 7.53 -58.22
CA THR A 521 13.83 8.11 -59.15
C THR A 521 12.46 7.42 -59.10
N ASN A 522 12.43 6.10 -58.94
CA ASN A 522 11.19 5.30 -59.02
C ASN A 522 10.53 5.08 -57.66
N TYR A 523 11.31 5.03 -56.58
CA TYR A 523 10.83 4.68 -55.24
C TYR A 523 11.13 5.75 -54.17
N GLY A 524 11.83 6.84 -54.54
CA GLY A 524 12.13 7.94 -53.63
C GLY A 524 13.18 7.60 -52.58
N THR A 525 13.99 6.57 -52.83
CA THR A 525 15.10 6.17 -51.94
C THR A 525 16.13 7.28 -51.84
N GLN A 526 16.47 7.67 -50.61
CA GLN A 526 17.58 8.59 -50.37
C GLN A 526 18.91 7.85 -50.51
N ILE A 527 19.61 8.05 -51.63
CA ILE A 527 20.95 7.49 -51.86
C ILE A 527 22.02 8.50 -51.44
N ILE A 528 22.66 8.25 -50.30
CA ILE A 528 23.75 9.07 -49.76
C ILE A 528 25.07 8.52 -50.28
N LYS A 529 25.73 9.28 -51.17
CA LYS A 529 26.94 8.87 -51.90
C LYS A 529 27.99 9.99 -51.96
N ASP A 530 29.23 9.65 -52.31
CA ASP A 530 30.29 10.64 -52.52
C ASP A 530 30.06 11.44 -53.81
N ASN A 531 30.48 12.71 -53.83
CA ASN A 531 30.23 13.64 -54.95
C ASN A 531 30.74 13.19 -56.33
N ARG A 532 31.65 12.21 -56.41
CA ARG A 532 32.25 11.72 -57.66
C ARG A 532 31.77 10.31 -58.03
N THR A 533 30.77 9.78 -57.33
CA THR A 533 30.22 8.45 -57.58
C THR A 533 28.96 8.57 -58.44
N ASP A 534 29.17 8.46 -59.75
CA ASP A 534 28.10 8.56 -60.75
C ASP A 534 27.43 7.21 -61.03
N CYS A 535 26.25 7.26 -61.63
CA CYS A 535 25.56 6.07 -62.13
C CYS A 535 26.21 5.58 -63.43
N TYR A 536 26.21 4.27 -63.70
CA TYR A 536 26.75 3.69 -64.94
C TYR A 536 25.88 2.57 -65.51
#